data_AF-A0A0V8RWI6-F1
#
_entry.id   AF-A0A0V8RWI6-F1
#
_cell.length_a   1.000
_cell.length_b   1.000
_cell.length_c   1.000
_cell.angle_alpha   90.00
_cell.angle_beta   90.00
_cell.angle_gamma   90.00
#
_symmetry.space_group_name_H-M   'P 1'
#
loop_
_entity.id
_entity.type
_entity.pdbx_description
1 polymer ?
#
loop_
_entity_poly.entity_id
_entity_poly.type
_entity_poly.pdbx_seq_one_letter_code
_entity_poly.pdbx_strand_id
1 'polypeptide(L)'
;MPGLRGFLEDYAAAVYREAAGFLEARRRLLATVEGRDLSELVDLGPAAEMLLGGFQASIHREQRYPPRSLARFYRDVVGVYVAQPERLAARLRDGLPLRLAGWGIRVASSKTKPLAAIEAVADAARALLESLGATPPEPGQLDTGDPMWAPEALHRLLTALIRGMPPYSREALVLYSASATVTGALLESLGAGGLEDLGLEEHAELPGPQGDPRRRLLRARESSPLHRYRCLVYAGARLLGLRELEPFYTLPSPISDLVDAALQSLEACPAERRELLQVLAGRAARRLNCLPRLGCPVEPPCLPAGLHWLEATAALDGDVLRLDGLEAGVGETMDALAPLMAHGLALVEVEEADGEKRLRLGLLQPQRPLPR
;
A
#
# COMPACT_ATOMS: atom_id res chain seq x y z
N MET A 1 -7.24 -3.73 24.97
CA MET A 1 -7.22 -3.79 23.50
C MET A 1 -6.82 -5.21 23.12
N PRO A 2 -7.40 -5.85 22.09
CA PRO A 2 -6.72 -7.00 21.49
C PRO A 2 -5.26 -6.60 21.24
N GLY A 3 -4.32 -7.46 21.59
CA GLY A 3 -2.90 -7.11 21.53
C GLY A 3 -2.54 -6.66 20.11
N LEU A 4 -1.78 -5.57 19.96
CA LEU A 4 -1.35 -5.07 18.64
C LEU A 4 -0.62 -6.13 17.81
N ARG A 5 0.07 -7.06 18.49
CA ARG A 5 0.60 -8.29 17.91
C ARG A 5 -0.48 -9.15 17.24
N GLY A 6 -1.56 -9.47 17.96
CA GLY A 6 -2.68 -10.25 17.43
C GLY A 6 -3.36 -9.56 16.26
N PHE A 7 -3.49 -8.22 16.31
CA PHE A 7 -3.95 -7.45 15.16
C PHE A 7 -3.05 -7.62 13.92
N LEU A 8 -1.72 -7.56 14.08
CA LEU A 8 -0.78 -7.80 12.98
C LEU A 8 -0.87 -9.22 12.44
N GLU A 9 -0.95 -10.22 13.32
CA GLU A 9 -1.08 -11.64 12.94
C GLU A 9 -2.38 -11.86 12.14
N ASP A 10 -3.52 -11.39 12.65
CA ASP A 10 -4.83 -11.52 11.98
C ASP A 10 -4.85 -10.80 10.62
N TYR A 11 -4.32 -9.58 10.58
CA TYR A 11 -4.22 -8.79 9.35
C TYR A 11 -3.36 -9.50 8.29
N ALA A 12 -2.14 -9.89 8.67
CA ALA A 12 -1.21 -10.53 7.75
C ALA A 12 -1.74 -11.88 7.28
N ALA A 13 -2.35 -12.67 8.18
CA ALA A 13 -2.95 -13.96 7.85
C ALA A 13 -4.12 -13.80 6.86
N ALA A 14 -5.01 -12.83 7.07
CA ALA A 14 -6.13 -12.57 6.17
C ALA A 14 -5.65 -12.14 4.78
N VAL A 15 -4.69 -11.21 4.72
CA VAL A 15 -4.13 -10.74 3.44
C VAL A 15 -3.39 -11.86 2.71
N TYR A 16 -2.56 -12.63 3.42
CA TYR A 16 -1.83 -13.76 2.85
C TYR A 16 -2.78 -14.80 2.27
N ARG A 17 -3.81 -15.20 3.02
CA ARG A 17 -4.79 -16.20 2.59
C ARG A 17 -5.46 -15.82 1.27
N GLU A 18 -5.94 -14.59 1.14
CA GLU A 18 -6.62 -14.13 -0.06
C GLU A 18 -5.64 -13.95 -1.24
N ALA A 19 -4.46 -13.36 -1.01
CA ALA A 19 -3.47 -13.14 -2.06
C ALA A 19 -2.88 -14.46 -2.58
N ALA A 20 -2.46 -15.36 -1.69
CA ALA A 20 -1.95 -16.67 -2.05
C ALA A 20 -3.02 -17.53 -2.73
N GLY A 21 -4.27 -17.50 -2.21
CA GLY A 21 -5.41 -18.20 -2.80
C GLY A 21 -5.70 -17.73 -4.23
N PHE A 22 -5.67 -16.42 -4.48
CA PHE A 22 -5.80 -15.84 -5.82
C PHE A 22 -4.70 -16.34 -6.77
N LEU A 23 -3.44 -16.32 -6.34
CA LEU A 23 -2.30 -16.75 -7.14
C LEU A 23 -2.34 -18.26 -7.45
N GLU A 24 -2.74 -19.08 -6.49
CA GLU A 24 -2.90 -20.52 -6.67
C GLU A 24 -4.07 -20.85 -7.61
N ALA A 25 -5.21 -20.18 -7.45
CA ALA A 25 -6.35 -20.33 -8.36
C ALA A 25 -5.99 -19.94 -9.79
N ARG A 26 -5.22 -18.85 -9.97
CA ARG A 26 -4.68 -18.50 -11.29
C ARG A 26 -3.79 -19.61 -11.86
N ARG A 27 -2.90 -20.19 -11.05
CA ARG A 27 -2.02 -21.29 -11.51
C ARG A 27 -2.84 -22.49 -11.99
N ARG A 28 -3.90 -22.86 -11.25
CA ARG A 28 -4.82 -23.95 -11.62
C ARG A 28 -5.61 -23.63 -12.89
N LEU A 29 -6.06 -22.38 -13.04
CA LEU A 29 -6.71 -21.92 -14.27
C LEU A 29 -5.76 -22.05 -15.46
N LEU A 30 -4.52 -21.54 -15.36
CA LEU A 30 -3.54 -21.62 -16.43
C LEU A 30 -3.25 -23.06 -16.85
N ALA A 31 -3.06 -23.96 -15.88
CA ALA A 31 -2.86 -25.38 -16.17
C ALA A 31 -4.03 -26.01 -16.96
N THR A 32 -5.22 -25.41 -16.89
CA THR A 32 -6.43 -25.90 -17.54
C THR A 32 -6.66 -25.27 -18.92
N VAL A 33 -6.28 -24.00 -19.12
CA VAL A 33 -6.67 -23.22 -20.31
C VAL A 33 -5.50 -22.76 -21.18
N GLU A 34 -4.30 -22.56 -20.63
CA GLU A 34 -3.19 -21.94 -21.37
C GLU A 34 -2.71 -22.83 -22.53
N GLY A 35 -2.51 -22.23 -23.71
CA GLY A 35 -2.06 -22.92 -24.91
C GLY A 35 -3.13 -23.76 -25.62
N ARG A 36 -4.28 -23.99 -24.97
CA ARG A 36 -5.40 -24.73 -25.56
C ARG A 36 -6.13 -23.91 -26.60
N ASP A 37 -6.74 -24.62 -27.55
CA ASP A 37 -7.56 -24.01 -28.57
C ASP A 37 -8.90 -23.54 -27.99
N LEU A 38 -9.31 -22.33 -28.34
CA LEU A 38 -10.55 -21.76 -27.85
C LEU A 38 -11.76 -22.64 -28.19
N SER A 39 -11.75 -23.32 -29.35
CA SER A 39 -12.83 -24.22 -29.77
C SER A 39 -13.04 -25.41 -28.83
N GLU A 40 -12.00 -25.86 -28.12
CA GLU A 40 -12.07 -26.93 -27.12
C GLU A 40 -12.61 -26.43 -25.78
N LEU A 41 -12.46 -25.14 -25.51
CA LEU A 41 -12.86 -24.52 -24.25
C LEU A 41 -14.31 -24.03 -24.28
N VAL A 42 -14.91 -23.88 -25.47
CA VAL A 42 -16.33 -23.49 -25.62
C VAL A 42 -17.25 -24.47 -24.89
N ASP A 43 -16.91 -25.76 -24.92
CA ASP A 43 -17.70 -26.83 -24.29
C ASP A 43 -17.44 -26.92 -22.77
N LEU A 44 -16.43 -26.20 -22.25
CA LEU A 44 -16.07 -26.13 -20.83
C LEU A 44 -16.75 -24.96 -20.10
N GLY A 45 -17.87 -24.44 -20.63
CA GLY A 45 -18.77 -23.46 -20.01
C GLY A 45 -18.05 -22.28 -19.31
N PRO A 46 -17.75 -22.40 -18.00
CA PRO A 46 -17.04 -21.38 -17.23
C PRO A 46 -15.80 -20.75 -17.89
N ALA A 47 -14.94 -21.54 -18.54
CA ALA A 47 -13.72 -21.00 -19.16
C ALA A 47 -14.04 -20.08 -20.35
N ALA A 48 -15.06 -20.43 -21.14
CA ALA A 48 -15.52 -19.59 -22.24
C ALA A 48 -16.13 -18.28 -21.71
N GLU A 49 -16.88 -18.33 -20.62
CA GLU A 49 -17.45 -17.13 -19.99
C GLU A 49 -16.37 -16.20 -19.41
N MET A 50 -15.31 -16.72 -18.81
CA MET A 50 -14.19 -15.88 -18.36
C MET A 50 -13.46 -15.19 -19.51
N LEU A 51 -13.25 -15.90 -20.62
CA LEU A 51 -12.45 -15.43 -21.76
C LEU A 51 -13.24 -14.59 -22.76
N LEU A 52 -14.55 -14.80 -22.82
CA LEU A 52 -15.46 -14.18 -23.79
C LEU A 52 -16.63 -13.46 -23.12
N GLY A 53 -16.72 -13.45 -21.79
CA GLY A 53 -17.78 -12.75 -21.05
C GLY A 53 -17.75 -11.26 -21.38
N GLY A 54 -18.83 -10.78 -22.02
CA GLY A 54 -18.94 -9.44 -22.58
C GLY A 54 -18.58 -9.30 -24.07
N PHE A 55 -18.10 -10.36 -24.74
CA PHE A 55 -18.12 -10.51 -26.21
C PHE A 55 -19.51 -11.02 -26.60
N GLN A 56 -20.48 -10.14 -26.82
CA GLN A 56 -21.67 -10.52 -27.61
C GLN A 56 -21.45 -10.12 -29.07
N ALA A 57 -21.39 -11.11 -29.96
CA ALA A 57 -21.90 -10.93 -31.31
C ALA A 57 -23.42 -10.77 -31.16
N SER A 58 -23.92 -9.53 -31.17
CA SER A 58 -25.33 -9.26 -30.90
C SER A 58 -26.21 -9.82 -32.02
N ILE A 59 -26.84 -10.98 -31.80
CA ILE A 59 -27.98 -11.44 -32.59
C ILE A 59 -29.26 -11.52 -31.73
N HIS A 60 -29.16 -11.49 -30.39
CA HIS A 60 -30.34 -11.53 -29.50
C HIS A 60 -30.37 -10.33 -28.54
N ARG A 61 -31.51 -9.62 -28.54
CA ARG A 61 -31.71 -8.28 -27.95
C ARG A 61 -31.91 -8.25 -26.42
N GLU A 62 -31.78 -9.36 -25.68
CA GLU A 62 -32.33 -9.43 -24.31
C GLU A 62 -31.38 -9.92 -23.20
N GLN A 63 -30.07 -9.77 -23.34
CA GLN A 63 -29.16 -9.82 -22.19
C GLN A 63 -28.26 -8.58 -22.14
N ARG A 64 -28.59 -7.67 -21.20
CA ARG A 64 -27.80 -6.48 -20.89
C ARG A 64 -26.65 -6.87 -19.96
N TYR A 65 -25.43 -6.97 -20.48
CA TYR A 65 -24.25 -6.74 -19.65
C TYR A 65 -23.75 -5.31 -19.90
N PRO A 66 -23.70 -4.43 -18.86
CA PRO A 66 -23.19 -3.08 -19.00
C PRO A 66 -21.65 -3.05 -19.16
N PRO A 67 -21.05 -1.90 -19.54
CA PRO A 67 -19.67 -1.81 -20.00
C PRO A 67 -18.69 -1.98 -18.84
N ARG A 68 -18.04 -3.17 -18.75
CA ARG A 68 -16.87 -3.57 -17.91
C ARG A 68 -16.65 -5.09 -18.08
N SER A 69 -16.33 -5.54 -19.30
CA SER A 69 -16.37 -6.96 -19.68
C SER A 69 -15.52 -7.87 -18.78
N LEU A 70 -16.08 -9.01 -18.36
CA LEU A 70 -15.39 -10.05 -17.58
C LEU A 70 -14.10 -10.50 -18.28
N ALA A 71 -14.14 -10.67 -19.61
CA ALA A 71 -12.96 -10.93 -20.44
C ALA A 71 -11.86 -9.88 -20.29
N ARG A 72 -12.23 -8.60 -20.13
CA ARG A 72 -11.26 -7.54 -19.88
C ARG A 72 -10.67 -7.65 -18.48
N PHE A 73 -11.46 -8.02 -17.47
CA PHE A 73 -10.92 -8.28 -16.13
C PHE A 73 -9.90 -9.43 -16.17
N TYR A 74 -10.25 -10.56 -16.78
CA TYR A 74 -9.34 -11.70 -16.91
C TYR A 74 -8.08 -11.34 -17.68
N ARG A 75 -8.16 -10.52 -18.73
CA ARG A 75 -6.99 -10.04 -19.46
C ARG A 75 -6.14 -9.05 -18.66
N ASP A 76 -6.74 -7.97 -18.18
CA ASP A 76 -6.02 -6.81 -17.62
C ASP A 76 -5.53 -7.07 -16.19
N VAL A 77 -6.26 -7.89 -15.42
CA VAL A 77 -5.97 -8.20 -14.02
C VAL A 77 -5.35 -9.58 -13.87
N VAL A 78 -6.04 -10.63 -14.34
CA VAL A 78 -5.57 -12.02 -14.17
C VAL A 78 -4.47 -12.36 -15.18
N GLY A 79 -4.41 -11.66 -16.31
CA GLY A 79 -3.44 -11.92 -17.36
C GLY A 79 -3.74 -13.15 -18.20
N VAL A 80 -5.01 -13.54 -18.35
CA VAL A 80 -5.45 -14.68 -19.17
C VAL A 80 -6.36 -14.17 -20.28
N TYR A 81 -6.05 -14.48 -21.54
CA TYR A 81 -6.73 -13.87 -22.67
C TYR A 81 -6.67 -14.70 -23.95
N VAL A 82 -7.55 -14.38 -24.90
CA VAL A 82 -7.55 -14.94 -26.26
C VAL A 82 -6.45 -14.25 -27.07
N ALA A 83 -5.52 -15.00 -27.68
CA ALA A 83 -4.33 -14.45 -28.33
C ALA A 83 -4.62 -13.68 -29.64
N GLN A 84 -5.71 -14.02 -30.34
CA GLN A 84 -6.09 -13.40 -31.63
C GLN A 84 -7.54 -12.88 -31.57
N PRO A 85 -7.86 -11.92 -30.69
CA PRO A 85 -9.24 -11.48 -30.47
C PRO A 85 -9.86 -10.83 -31.71
N GLU A 86 -9.07 -10.16 -32.56
CA GLU A 86 -9.55 -9.53 -33.80
C GLU A 86 -9.97 -10.58 -34.84
N ARG A 87 -9.21 -11.67 -34.94
CA ARG A 87 -9.52 -12.79 -35.83
C ARG A 87 -10.79 -13.51 -35.38
N LEU A 88 -10.95 -13.71 -34.08
CA LEU A 88 -12.18 -14.24 -33.50
C LEU A 88 -13.37 -13.34 -33.83
N ALA A 89 -13.23 -12.03 -33.61
CA ALA A 89 -14.28 -11.05 -33.89
C ALA A 89 -14.66 -10.98 -35.38
N ALA A 90 -13.69 -11.08 -36.29
CA ALA A 90 -13.95 -11.15 -37.73
C ALA A 90 -14.80 -12.39 -38.08
N ARG A 91 -14.38 -13.57 -37.63
CA ARG A 91 -15.09 -14.84 -37.88
C ARG A 91 -16.51 -14.86 -37.30
N LEU A 92 -16.69 -14.30 -36.11
CA LEU A 92 -18.02 -14.16 -35.51
C LEU A 92 -18.91 -13.19 -36.32
N ARG A 93 -18.35 -12.10 -36.85
CA ARG A 93 -19.07 -11.17 -37.75
C ARG A 93 -19.45 -11.81 -39.08
N ASP A 94 -18.64 -12.76 -39.56
CA ASP A 94 -18.94 -13.58 -40.74
C ASP A 94 -20.02 -14.64 -40.47
N GLY A 95 -20.59 -14.68 -39.25
CA GLY A 95 -21.69 -15.58 -38.88
C GLY A 95 -21.22 -16.99 -38.48
N LEU A 96 -19.92 -17.22 -38.31
CA LEU A 96 -19.43 -18.52 -37.86
C LEU A 96 -19.83 -18.77 -36.39
N PRO A 97 -20.29 -19.98 -36.04
CA PRO A 97 -20.54 -20.33 -34.65
C PRO A 97 -19.23 -20.30 -33.86
N LEU A 98 -19.30 -19.95 -32.57
CA LEU A 98 -18.13 -19.72 -31.71
C LEU A 98 -17.10 -20.86 -31.76
N ARG A 99 -17.57 -22.12 -31.81
CA ARG A 99 -16.72 -23.30 -31.92
C ARG A 99 -15.86 -23.29 -33.18
N LEU A 100 -16.41 -22.89 -34.34
CA LEU A 100 -15.64 -22.75 -35.59
C LEU A 100 -14.83 -21.46 -35.61
N ALA A 101 -15.39 -20.37 -35.05
CA ALA A 101 -14.71 -19.09 -35.00
C ALA A 101 -13.43 -19.13 -34.14
N GLY A 102 -13.45 -19.92 -33.06
CA GLY A 102 -12.33 -20.14 -32.16
C GLY A 102 -11.24 -21.09 -32.67
N TRP A 103 -11.47 -21.80 -33.78
CA TRP A 103 -10.53 -22.81 -34.26
C TRP A 103 -9.19 -22.22 -34.69
N GLY A 104 -8.09 -22.74 -34.14
CA GLY A 104 -6.74 -22.24 -34.35
C GLY A 104 -6.43 -20.94 -33.59
N ILE A 105 -7.31 -20.52 -32.66
CA ILE A 105 -7.08 -19.37 -31.77
C ILE A 105 -6.82 -19.93 -30.38
N ARG A 106 -5.64 -19.64 -29.84
CA ARG A 106 -5.22 -20.15 -28.53
C ARG A 106 -5.48 -19.15 -27.41
N VAL A 107 -5.62 -19.68 -26.20
CA VAL A 107 -5.54 -18.89 -24.98
C VAL A 107 -4.08 -18.69 -24.61
N ALA A 108 -3.73 -17.45 -24.27
CA ALA A 108 -2.41 -17.04 -23.82
C ALA A 108 -2.49 -16.46 -22.41
N SER A 109 -1.33 -16.39 -21.76
CA SER A 109 -1.19 -15.71 -20.49
C SER A 109 -0.07 -14.66 -20.51
N SER A 110 -0.12 -13.73 -19.56
CA SER A 110 0.92 -12.73 -19.32
C SER A 110 0.98 -12.36 -17.85
N LYS A 111 2.13 -11.80 -17.43
CA LYS A 111 2.28 -11.17 -16.10
C LYS A 111 1.79 -9.73 -16.19
N THR A 112 0.68 -9.43 -15.51
CA THR A 112 0.09 -8.09 -15.45
C THR A 112 0.65 -7.30 -14.26
N LYS A 113 0.47 -5.97 -14.25
CA LYS A 113 0.87 -5.15 -13.09
C LYS A 113 0.07 -5.51 -11.82
N PRO A 114 -1.28 -5.70 -11.87
CA PRO A 114 -2.02 -6.18 -10.71
C PRO A 114 -1.49 -7.50 -10.17
N LEU A 115 -1.14 -8.45 -11.04
CA LEU A 115 -0.61 -9.73 -10.60
C LEU A 115 0.73 -9.60 -9.88
N ALA A 116 1.65 -8.81 -10.43
CA ALA A 116 2.93 -8.51 -9.79
C ALA A 116 2.76 -7.81 -8.42
N ALA A 117 1.76 -6.94 -8.30
CA ALA A 117 1.43 -6.29 -7.03
C ALA A 117 0.80 -7.27 -6.02
N ILE A 118 -0.06 -8.19 -6.45
CA ILE A 118 -0.62 -9.25 -5.59
C ILE A 118 0.48 -10.19 -5.08
N GLU A 119 1.45 -10.55 -5.93
CA GLU A 119 2.65 -11.30 -5.51
C GLU A 119 3.43 -10.56 -4.41
N ALA A 120 3.69 -9.27 -4.61
CA ALA A 120 4.38 -8.45 -3.61
C ALA A 120 3.60 -8.32 -2.29
N VAL A 121 2.27 -8.26 -2.35
CA VAL A 121 1.39 -8.27 -1.17
C VAL A 121 1.49 -9.61 -0.44
N ALA A 122 1.42 -10.74 -1.16
CA ALA A 122 1.56 -12.07 -0.56
C ALA A 122 2.93 -12.25 0.11
N ASP A 123 4.01 -11.84 -0.57
CA ASP A 123 5.37 -11.92 -0.03
C ASP A 123 5.56 -11.03 1.20
N ALA A 124 5.02 -9.81 1.20
CA ALA A 124 5.09 -8.91 2.35
C ALA A 124 4.27 -9.43 3.55
N ALA A 125 3.09 -10.00 3.31
CA ALA A 125 2.26 -10.60 4.35
C ALA A 125 2.93 -11.85 4.96
N ARG A 126 3.53 -12.70 4.12
CA ARG A 126 4.33 -13.85 4.58
C ARG A 126 5.51 -13.39 5.46
N ALA A 127 6.28 -12.41 4.99
CA ALA A 127 7.43 -11.91 5.73
C ALA A 127 7.04 -11.30 7.08
N LEU A 128 5.87 -10.66 7.18
CA LEU A 128 5.32 -10.18 8.45
C LEU A 128 4.97 -11.35 9.38
N LEU A 129 4.25 -12.38 8.90
CA LEU A 129 3.92 -13.58 9.70
C LEU A 129 5.19 -14.29 10.21
N GLU A 130 6.17 -14.48 9.33
CA GLU A 130 7.47 -15.07 9.70
C GLU A 130 8.18 -14.25 10.78
N SER A 131 8.17 -12.90 10.68
CA SER A 131 8.78 -12.03 11.69
C SER A 131 8.05 -12.06 13.04
N LEU A 132 6.76 -12.41 13.03
CA LEU A 132 5.94 -12.62 14.22
C LEU A 132 6.09 -14.04 14.79
N GLY A 133 6.86 -14.91 14.14
CA GLY A 133 6.96 -16.33 14.52
C GLY A 133 5.66 -17.11 14.26
N ALA A 134 4.77 -16.58 13.41
CA ALA A 134 3.51 -17.20 13.03
C ALA A 134 3.68 -17.96 11.72
N THR A 135 3.09 -19.16 11.64
CA THR A 135 3.05 -19.93 10.40
C THR A 135 2.05 -19.30 9.44
N PRO A 136 2.40 -19.04 8.18
CA PRO A 136 1.45 -18.58 7.17
C PRO A 136 0.26 -19.55 7.06
N PRO A 137 -0.99 -19.06 7.05
CA PRO A 137 -2.14 -19.93 6.89
C PRO A 137 -2.16 -20.56 5.49
N GLU A 138 -2.90 -21.64 5.33
CA GLU A 138 -3.13 -22.21 4.00
C GLU A 138 -3.78 -21.18 3.06
N PRO A 139 -3.42 -21.16 1.77
CA PRO A 139 -4.08 -20.35 0.77
C PRO A 139 -5.60 -20.56 0.76
N GLY A 140 -6.36 -19.49 0.53
CA GLY A 140 -7.81 -19.59 0.40
C GLY A 140 -8.21 -20.49 -0.77
N GLN A 141 -9.06 -21.48 -0.53
CA GLN A 141 -9.58 -22.33 -1.60
C GLN A 141 -10.61 -21.55 -2.43
N LEU A 142 -10.34 -21.44 -3.72
CA LEU A 142 -11.24 -20.81 -4.69
C LEU A 142 -11.74 -21.86 -5.69
N ASP A 143 -13.03 -21.83 -6.00
CA ASP A 143 -13.62 -22.64 -7.06
C ASP A 143 -13.37 -21.96 -8.42
N THR A 144 -12.45 -22.51 -9.21
CA THR A 144 -12.19 -22.01 -10.57
C THR A 144 -13.26 -22.41 -11.58
N GLY A 145 -14.29 -23.15 -11.15
CA GLY A 145 -15.49 -23.44 -11.94
C GLY A 145 -16.50 -22.29 -11.98
N ASP A 146 -16.38 -21.29 -11.11
CA ASP A 146 -17.22 -20.09 -11.13
C ASP A 146 -16.55 -18.95 -11.92
N PRO A 147 -17.11 -18.45 -13.03
CA PRO A 147 -16.59 -17.30 -13.78
C PRO A 147 -16.32 -16.03 -12.94
N MET A 148 -16.96 -15.89 -11.78
CA MET A 148 -16.81 -14.74 -10.89
C MET A 148 -15.72 -14.92 -9.82
N TRP A 149 -15.04 -16.07 -9.76
CA TRP A 149 -14.06 -16.36 -8.71
C TRP A 149 -12.97 -15.28 -8.60
N ALA A 150 -12.47 -14.76 -9.73
CA ALA A 150 -11.34 -13.82 -9.73
C ALA A 150 -11.75 -12.41 -9.32
N PRO A 151 -12.84 -11.82 -9.86
CA PRO A 151 -13.38 -10.57 -9.34
C PRO A 151 -13.71 -10.61 -7.84
N GLU A 152 -14.31 -11.70 -7.37
CA GLU A 152 -14.68 -11.83 -5.96
C GLU A 152 -13.45 -12.00 -5.05
N ALA A 153 -12.50 -12.85 -5.45
CA ALA A 153 -11.27 -13.04 -4.70
C ALA A 153 -10.44 -11.75 -4.61
N LEU A 154 -10.37 -10.98 -5.71
CA LEU A 154 -9.71 -9.69 -5.66
C LEU A 154 -10.46 -8.71 -4.76
N HIS A 155 -11.80 -8.69 -4.79
CA HIS A 155 -12.59 -7.84 -3.87
C HIS A 155 -12.32 -8.19 -2.40
N ARG A 156 -12.26 -9.49 -2.05
CA ARG A 156 -11.92 -9.95 -0.70
C ARG A 156 -10.50 -9.52 -0.30
N LEU A 157 -9.51 -9.67 -1.19
CA LEU A 157 -8.15 -9.22 -0.95
C LEU A 157 -8.09 -7.70 -0.69
N LEU A 158 -8.71 -6.90 -1.55
CA LEU A 158 -8.73 -5.44 -1.41
C LEU A 158 -9.40 -5.01 -0.10
N THR A 159 -10.49 -5.69 0.28
CA THR A 159 -11.17 -5.47 1.57
C THR A 159 -10.29 -5.85 2.76
N ALA A 160 -9.58 -6.98 2.69
CA ALA A 160 -8.65 -7.41 3.73
C ALA A 160 -7.51 -6.41 3.91
N LEU A 161 -6.96 -5.88 2.80
CA LEU A 161 -5.94 -4.84 2.83
C LEU A 161 -6.43 -3.58 3.56
N ILE A 162 -7.57 -3.03 3.15
CA ILE A 162 -8.11 -1.77 3.71
C ILE A 162 -8.30 -1.86 5.23
N ARG A 163 -8.78 -3.01 5.74
CA ARG A 163 -9.05 -3.19 7.18
C ARG A 163 -7.83 -3.02 8.07
N GLY A 164 -6.63 -3.34 7.59
CA GLY A 164 -5.39 -3.23 8.35
C GLY A 164 -4.49 -2.08 7.94
N MET A 165 -4.98 -1.13 7.13
CA MET A 165 -4.22 0.04 6.69
C MET A 165 -4.63 1.30 7.46
N PRO A 166 -3.69 2.24 7.70
CA PRO A 166 -4.04 3.57 8.14
C PRO A 166 -4.74 4.33 6.99
N PRO A 167 -5.68 5.24 7.26
CA PRO A 167 -6.19 5.64 8.58
C PRO A 167 -7.41 4.81 9.07
N TYR A 168 -7.76 3.69 8.42
CA TYR A 168 -9.05 3.01 8.61
C TYR A 168 -9.20 2.21 9.91
N SER A 169 -8.12 2.02 10.66
CA SER A 169 -8.12 1.43 12.00
C SER A 169 -7.20 2.23 12.92
N ARG A 170 -7.59 2.34 14.19
CA ARG A 170 -6.75 2.97 15.22
C ARG A 170 -5.46 2.17 15.42
N GLU A 171 -5.56 0.85 15.50
CA GLU A 171 -4.42 -0.06 15.63
C GLU A 171 -3.47 0.11 14.44
N ALA A 172 -4.01 0.14 13.22
CA ALA A 172 -3.23 0.37 12.00
C ALA A 172 -2.48 1.72 12.02
N LEU A 173 -3.16 2.80 12.46
CA LEU A 173 -2.55 4.11 12.60
C LEU A 173 -1.40 4.11 13.62
N VAL A 174 -1.62 3.53 14.80
CA VAL A 174 -0.60 3.41 15.85
C VAL A 174 0.64 2.66 15.32
N LEU A 175 0.41 1.49 14.72
CA LEU A 175 1.48 0.63 14.20
C LEU A 175 2.24 1.31 13.05
N TYR A 176 1.54 2.01 12.17
CA TYR A 176 2.17 2.70 11.06
C TYR A 176 3.02 3.89 11.53
N SER A 177 2.53 4.66 12.50
CA SER A 177 3.27 5.75 13.12
C SER A 177 4.53 5.26 13.84
N ALA A 178 4.41 4.16 14.58
CA ALA A 178 5.55 3.50 15.23
C ALA A 178 6.54 2.86 14.22
N SER A 179 6.11 2.62 12.98
CA SER A 179 6.98 2.05 11.94
C SER A 179 7.92 3.07 11.26
N ALA A 180 7.68 4.36 11.47
CA ALA A 180 8.56 5.46 11.06
C ALA A 180 9.42 5.91 12.25
N THR A 181 9.64 7.21 12.43
CA THR A 181 10.15 7.77 13.69
C THR A 181 8.99 8.37 14.49
N VAL A 182 8.92 8.06 15.78
CA VAL A 182 7.92 8.58 16.71
C VAL A 182 8.57 8.95 18.04
N THR A 183 8.12 10.03 18.68
CA THR A 183 8.56 10.32 20.06
C THR A 183 7.89 9.41 21.07
N GLY A 184 8.53 9.12 22.19
CA GLY A 184 7.92 8.38 23.31
C GLY A 184 6.62 9.02 23.79
N ALA A 185 6.62 10.34 23.97
CA ALA A 185 5.43 11.10 24.39
C ALA A 185 4.25 10.95 23.44
N LEU A 186 4.50 10.97 22.12
CA LEU A 186 3.44 10.80 21.12
C LEU A 186 2.89 9.37 21.15
N LEU A 187 3.77 8.36 21.26
CA LEU A 187 3.33 6.97 21.33
C LEU A 187 2.43 6.71 22.54
N GLU A 188 2.81 7.24 23.71
CA GLU A 188 2.00 7.19 24.94
C GLU A 188 0.64 7.89 24.74
N SER A 189 0.63 9.05 24.08
CA SER A 189 -0.62 9.79 23.79
C SER A 189 -1.58 9.04 22.86
N LEU A 190 -1.05 8.19 21.98
CA LEU A 190 -1.86 7.31 21.14
C LEU A 190 -2.43 6.11 21.91
N GLY A 191 -2.06 5.97 23.18
CA GLY A 191 -2.45 4.87 24.07
C GLY A 191 -1.64 3.60 23.82
N ALA A 192 -0.43 3.73 23.28
CA ALA A 192 0.46 2.62 22.98
C ALA A 192 1.72 2.68 23.83
N GLY A 193 2.17 1.51 24.27
CA GLY A 193 3.42 1.28 25.00
C GLY A 193 3.74 -0.21 24.94
N GLY A 194 4.99 -0.58 25.16
CA GLY A 194 5.38 -1.99 25.13
C GLY A 194 5.46 -2.58 23.71
N LEU A 195 5.96 -1.82 22.73
CA LEU A 195 6.12 -2.26 21.34
C LEU A 195 7.50 -2.86 21.03
N GLU A 196 8.34 -3.04 22.05
CA GLU A 196 9.69 -3.59 21.94
C GLU A 196 9.68 -5.03 21.40
N ASP A 197 8.64 -5.80 21.73
CA ASP A 197 8.43 -7.16 21.22
C ASP A 197 8.08 -7.19 19.72
N LEU A 198 7.50 -6.11 19.20
CA LEU A 198 7.29 -5.86 17.77
C LEU A 198 8.49 -5.16 17.10
N GLY A 199 9.58 -5.00 17.86
CA GLY A 199 10.86 -4.45 17.43
C GLY A 199 10.88 -2.94 17.27
N LEU A 200 10.13 -2.22 18.11
CA LEU A 200 10.38 -0.81 18.36
C LEU A 200 11.65 -0.68 19.23
N GLU A 201 12.56 0.20 18.84
CA GLU A 201 13.78 0.49 19.58
C GLU A 201 13.95 1.98 19.82
N GLU A 202 14.63 2.33 20.91
CA GLU A 202 15.11 3.70 21.11
C GLU A 202 16.27 3.94 20.15
N HIS A 203 16.05 4.84 19.20
CA HIS A 203 17.01 5.19 18.17
C HIS A 203 18.03 6.21 18.67
N ALA A 204 17.53 7.22 19.39
CA ALA A 204 18.32 8.32 19.90
C ALA A 204 17.60 9.04 21.03
N GLU A 205 18.39 9.68 21.89
CA GLU A 205 17.93 10.67 22.85
C GLU A 205 18.42 12.06 22.42
N LEU A 206 17.48 12.98 22.23
CA LEU A 206 17.82 14.36 21.87
C LEU A 206 18.25 15.16 23.11
N PRO A 207 19.03 16.26 22.97
CA PRO A 207 19.55 17.01 24.12
C PRO A 207 18.48 17.79 24.90
N GLY A 208 18.59 17.79 26.23
CA GLY A 208 17.89 18.65 27.19
C GLY A 208 17.59 17.96 28.54
N PRO A 209 16.63 18.45 29.36
CA PRO A 209 16.26 17.85 30.65
C PRO A 209 16.11 16.32 30.62
N GLN A 210 16.77 15.66 31.57
CA GLN A 210 16.73 14.20 31.73
C GLN A 210 15.30 13.70 31.96
N GLY A 211 14.92 12.63 31.25
CA GLY A 211 13.62 11.97 31.41
C GLY A 211 12.47 12.59 30.63
N ASP A 212 12.71 13.57 29.75
CA ASP A 212 11.68 14.14 28.88
C ASP A 212 11.27 13.14 27.77
N PRO A 213 10.04 12.59 27.79
CA PRO A 213 9.61 11.58 26.82
C PRO A 213 9.51 12.12 25.39
N ARG A 214 9.52 13.44 25.18
CA ARG A 214 9.52 14.06 23.84
C ARG A 214 10.86 13.95 23.14
N ARG A 215 11.95 13.74 23.89
CA ARG A 215 13.31 13.65 23.37
C ARG A 215 13.75 12.23 23.03
N ARG A 216 13.00 11.24 23.50
CA ARG A 216 13.21 9.83 23.17
C ARG A 216 12.63 9.57 21.80
N LEU A 217 13.50 9.43 20.81
CA LEU A 217 13.12 9.04 19.46
C LEU A 217 13.11 7.52 19.37
N LEU A 218 11.95 7.00 19.00
CA LEU A 218 11.71 5.58 18.79
C LEU A 218 11.56 5.31 17.29
N ARG A 219 12.04 4.16 16.83
CA ARG A 219 11.84 3.70 15.45
C ARG A 219 11.68 2.20 15.39
N ALA A 220 11.11 1.70 14.29
CA ALA A 220 11.14 0.27 14.02
C ALA A 220 12.55 -0.19 13.61
N ARG A 221 13.07 -1.21 14.30
CA ARG A 221 14.29 -1.91 13.90
C ARG A 221 14.12 -2.55 12.52
N GLU A 222 15.17 -2.53 11.71
CA GLU A 222 15.11 -3.18 10.40
C GLU A 222 14.73 -4.66 10.51
N SER A 223 13.89 -5.11 9.58
CA SER A 223 13.31 -6.45 9.54
C SER A 223 12.41 -6.87 10.71
N SER A 224 12.12 -5.99 11.68
CA SER A 224 11.15 -6.26 12.74
C SER A 224 9.71 -6.38 12.24
N PRO A 225 8.78 -6.93 13.05
CA PRO A 225 7.35 -6.91 12.74
C PRO A 225 6.81 -5.53 12.35
N LEU A 226 7.17 -4.46 13.07
CA LEU A 226 6.76 -3.10 12.68
C LEU A 226 7.31 -2.68 11.32
N HIS A 227 8.58 -3.01 11.04
CA HIS A 227 9.18 -2.73 9.73
C HIS A 227 8.48 -3.50 8.60
N ARG A 228 8.18 -4.79 8.83
CA ARG A 228 7.47 -5.66 7.87
C ARG A 228 6.02 -5.21 7.66
N TYR A 229 5.36 -4.73 8.70
CA TYR A 229 4.02 -4.14 8.60
C TYR A 229 3.99 -2.94 7.66
N ARG A 230 4.94 -2.01 7.79
CA ARG A 230 5.06 -0.88 6.85
C ARG A 230 5.23 -1.35 5.40
N CYS A 231 6.03 -2.39 5.18
CA CYS A 231 6.19 -2.97 3.86
C CYS A 231 4.90 -3.56 3.29
N LEU A 232 4.08 -4.21 4.12
CA LEU A 232 2.77 -4.70 3.73
C LEU A 232 1.83 -3.54 3.38
N VAL A 233 1.84 -2.46 4.17
CA VAL A 233 1.10 -1.24 3.86
C VAL A 233 1.55 -0.62 2.53
N TYR A 234 2.85 -0.59 2.24
CA TYR A 234 3.37 -0.09 0.95
C TYR A 234 2.90 -0.96 -0.23
N ALA A 235 2.99 -2.28 -0.09
CA ALA A 235 2.52 -3.21 -1.13
C ALA A 235 1.01 -3.05 -1.37
N GLY A 236 0.21 -2.97 -0.30
CA GLY A 236 -1.23 -2.78 -0.34
C GLY A 236 -1.63 -1.44 -0.97
N ALA A 237 -1.01 -0.33 -0.56
CA ALA A 237 -1.26 1.00 -1.11
C ALA A 237 -0.97 1.07 -2.60
N ARG A 238 0.10 0.40 -3.05
CA ARG A 238 0.44 0.33 -4.47
C ARG A 238 -0.55 -0.48 -5.29
N LEU A 239 -1.04 -1.61 -4.76
CA LEU A 239 -2.10 -2.38 -5.42
C LEU A 239 -3.38 -1.55 -5.54
N LEU A 240 -3.79 -0.86 -4.47
CA LEU A 240 -4.98 0.00 -4.45
C LEU A 240 -4.87 1.21 -5.40
N GLY A 241 -3.64 1.69 -5.66
CA GLY A 241 -3.37 2.80 -6.58
C GLY A 241 -3.21 2.41 -8.06
N LEU A 242 -3.44 1.15 -8.44
CA LEU A 242 -3.32 0.72 -9.84
C LEU A 242 -4.51 1.17 -10.68
N ARG A 243 -4.23 1.94 -11.74
CA ARG A 243 -5.22 2.40 -12.73
C ARG A 243 -5.93 1.25 -13.44
N GLU A 244 -5.28 0.09 -13.54
CA GLU A 244 -5.87 -1.12 -14.11
C GLU A 244 -7.08 -1.64 -13.31
N LEU A 245 -7.22 -1.26 -12.03
CA LEU A 245 -8.32 -1.67 -11.16
C LEU A 245 -9.50 -0.68 -11.13
N GLU A 246 -9.26 0.59 -11.45
CA GLU A 246 -10.29 1.66 -11.48
C GLU A 246 -11.53 1.32 -12.33
N PRO A 247 -11.43 0.61 -13.47
CA PRO A 247 -12.61 0.21 -14.20
C PRO A 247 -13.48 -0.78 -13.44
N PHE A 248 -12.96 -1.53 -12.47
CA PHE A 248 -13.67 -2.64 -11.84
C PHE A 248 -14.13 -2.31 -10.42
N TYR A 249 -13.37 -1.50 -9.70
CA TYR A 249 -13.65 -1.17 -8.31
C TYR A 249 -13.54 0.32 -8.04
N THR A 250 -14.41 0.83 -7.18
CA THR A 250 -14.19 2.12 -6.51
C THR A 250 -13.30 1.84 -5.31
N LEU A 251 -12.03 2.24 -5.42
CA LEU A 251 -11.04 1.98 -4.39
C LEU A 251 -10.78 3.26 -3.59
N PRO A 252 -10.67 3.17 -2.25
CA PRO A 252 -10.18 4.28 -1.49
C PRO A 252 -8.69 4.50 -1.81
N SER A 253 -8.16 5.67 -1.45
CA SER A 253 -6.74 5.98 -1.60
C SER A 253 -6.12 6.12 -0.21
N PRO A 254 -5.60 5.03 0.40
CA PRO A 254 -5.11 5.06 1.77
C PRO A 254 -4.08 6.15 2.03
N ILE A 255 -3.22 6.43 1.05
CA ILE A 255 -2.22 7.49 1.16
C ILE A 255 -2.86 8.88 1.09
N SER A 256 -3.86 9.08 0.22
CA SER A 256 -4.60 10.36 0.19
C SER A 256 -5.37 10.58 1.48
N ASP A 257 -6.11 9.56 1.93
CA ASP A 257 -6.93 9.64 3.14
C ASP A 257 -6.06 9.86 4.39
N LEU A 258 -4.88 9.23 4.44
CA LEU A 258 -3.90 9.42 5.50
C LEU A 258 -3.32 10.85 5.51
N VAL A 259 -2.99 11.36 4.33
CA VAL A 259 -2.55 12.74 4.16
C VAL A 259 -3.62 13.71 4.63
N ASP A 260 -4.86 13.53 4.19
CA ASP A 260 -5.96 14.43 4.51
C ASP A 260 -6.22 14.47 6.02
N ALA A 261 -6.16 13.31 6.69
CA ALA A 261 -6.23 13.22 8.15
C ALA A 261 -5.08 13.97 8.86
N ALA A 262 -3.86 13.85 8.33
CA ALA A 262 -2.70 14.54 8.87
C ALA A 262 -2.78 16.06 8.67
N LEU A 263 -3.26 16.52 7.51
CA LEU A 263 -3.47 17.94 7.23
C LEU A 263 -4.56 18.55 8.12
N GLN A 264 -5.68 17.84 8.35
CA GLN A 264 -6.70 18.27 9.30
C GLN A 264 -6.15 18.39 10.74
N SER A 265 -5.30 17.43 11.14
CA SER A 265 -4.64 17.48 12.45
C SER A 265 -3.66 18.66 12.56
N LEU A 266 -2.98 19.01 11.46
CA LEU A 266 -2.13 20.20 11.39
C LEU A 266 -2.92 21.50 11.46
N GLU A 267 -4.09 21.58 10.82
CA GLU A 267 -4.95 22.77 10.88
C GLU A 267 -5.45 23.08 12.30
N ALA A 268 -5.63 22.05 13.12
CA ALA A 268 -5.99 22.20 14.53
C ALA A 268 -4.83 22.67 15.43
N CYS A 269 -3.60 22.74 14.91
CA CYS A 269 -2.42 23.16 15.68
C CYS A 269 -2.28 24.69 15.78
N PRO A 270 -1.65 25.19 16.86
CA PRO A 270 -1.28 26.60 16.98
C PRO A 270 -0.54 27.13 15.74
N ALA A 271 -0.79 28.39 15.39
CA ALA A 271 -0.26 29.02 14.18
C ALA A 271 1.28 28.99 14.14
N GLU A 272 1.92 29.13 15.29
CA GLU A 272 3.38 29.13 15.46
C GLU A 272 3.98 27.79 15.04
N ARG A 273 3.32 26.67 15.35
CA ARG A 273 3.77 25.33 14.95
C ARG A 273 3.62 25.12 13.45
N ARG A 274 2.51 25.59 12.87
CA ARG A 274 2.28 25.53 11.43
C ARG A 274 3.31 26.39 10.68
N GLU A 275 3.64 27.57 11.19
CA GLU A 275 4.66 28.45 10.63
C GLU A 275 6.04 27.79 10.69
N LEU A 276 6.42 27.21 11.83
CA LEU A 276 7.69 26.49 11.95
C LEU A 276 7.82 25.37 10.91
N LEU A 277 6.78 24.56 10.70
CA LEU A 277 6.80 23.52 9.66
C LEU A 277 6.96 24.09 8.24
N GLN A 278 6.26 25.19 7.92
CA GLN A 278 6.41 25.85 6.61
C GLN A 278 7.83 26.37 6.41
N VAL A 279 8.42 26.91 7.47
CA VAL A 279 9.76 27.49 7.49
C VAL A 279 10.84 26.40 7.39
N LEU A 280 10.64 25.23 8.01
CA LEU A 280 11.48 24.04 7.83
C LEU A 280 11.37 23.50 6.39
N ALA A 281 10.15 23.38 5.88
CA ALA A 281 9.88 22.89 4.55
C ALA A 281 10.44 23.80 3.44
N GLY A 282 10.40 25.12 3.63
CA GLY A 282 11.00 26.10 2.74
C GLY A 282 12.52 25.96 2.58
N ARG A 283 13.18 25.31 3.54
CA ARG A 283 14.63 25.05 3.56
C ARG A 283 15.00 23.60 3.23
N ALA A 284 14.05 22.81 2.74
CA ALA A 284 14.31 21.43 2.38
C ALA A 284 15.29 21.32 1.19
N ALA A 285 16.34 20.52 1.37
CA ALA A 285 17.36 20.27 0.36
C ALA A 285 16.89 19.27 -0.72
N ARG A 286 15.91 18.43 -0.40
CA ARG A 286 15.37 17.41 -1.33
C ARG A 286 13.86 17.39 -1.35
N ARG A 287 13.31 17.06 -2.52
CA ARG A 287 11.87 16.86 -2.76
C ARG A 287 11.65 15.56 -3.49
N LEU A 288 10.80 14.70 -2.95
CA LEU A 288 10.44 13.40 -3.53
C LEU A 288 8.93 13.33 -3.78
N ASN A 289 8.54 12.67 -4.86
CA ASN A 289 7.14 12.47 -5.23
C ASN A 289 6.51 11.24 -4.53
N CYS A 290 7.28 10.47 -3.78
CA CYS A 290 6.82 9.26 -3.11
C CYS A 290 7.35 9.23 -1.67
N LEU A 291 6.72 8.44 -0.82
CA LEU A 291 7.16 8.25 0.57
C LEU A 291 8.60 7.70 0.63
N PRO A 292 9.33 7.89 1.73
CA PRO A 292 10.68 7.37 1.87
C PRO A 292 10.66 5.84 1.96
N ARG A 293 11.68 5.17 1.40
CA ARG A 293 11.75 3.70 1.39
C ARG A 293 12.06 3.11 2.77
N LEU A 294 12.88 3.80 3.56
CA LEU A 294 13.25 3.47 4.94
C LEU A 294 13.72 2.01 5.16
N GLY A 295 14.39 1.39 4.19
CA GLY A 295 14.84 -0.01 4.27
C GLY A 295 13.82 -1.05 3.82
N CYS A 296 12.61 -0.65 3.42
CA CYS A 296 11.63 -1.58 2.88
C CYS A 296 12.01 -2.04 1.46
N PRO A 297 12.04 -3.35 1.14
CA PRO A 297 12.33 -3.81 -0.21
C PRO A 297 11.22 -3.45 -1.21
N VAL A 298 9.98 -3.29 -0.74
CA VAL A 298 8.85 -2.83 -1.56
C VAL A 298 9.03 -1.35 -1.90
N GLU A 299 8.82 -0.98 -3.16
CA GLU A 299 8.81 0.43 -3.53
C GLU A 299 7.74 1.19 -2.74
N PRO A 300 8.04 2.40 -2.23
CA PRO A 300 7.05 3.19 -1.52
C PRO A 300 5.92 3.65 -2.45
N PRO A 301 4.71 3.88 -1.92
CA PRO A 301 3.63 4.49 -2.69
C PRO A 301 3.93 5.97 -2.94
N CYS A 302 3.43 6.48 -4.06
CA CYS A 302 3.61 7.87 -4.42
C CYS A 302 2.54 8.77 -3.82
N LEU A 303 2.92 10.01 -3.54
CA LEU A 303 2.07 11.00 -2.93
C LEU A 303 1.03 11.52 -3.93
N PRO A 304 -0.16 11.94 -3.45
CA PRO A 304 -1.13 12.65 -4.28
C PRO A 304 -0.52 13.87 -5.01
N ALA A 305 -1.09 14.21 -6.16
CA ALA A 305 -0.64 15.34 -6.94
C ALA A 305 -0.70 16.64 -6.11
N GLY A 306 0.36 17.44 -6.18
CA GLY A 306 0.45 18.67 -5.40
C GLY A 306 1.09 18.51 -4.01
N LEU A 307 1.60 17.32 -3.67
CA LEU A 307 2.31 17.06 -2.42
C LEU A 307 3.73 16.57 -2.69
N HIS A 308 4.63 16.87 -1.75
CA HIS A 308 6.02 16.41 -1.78
C HIS A 308 6.44 15.89 -0.41
N TRP A 309 7.29 14.88 -0.43
CA TRP A 309 8.11 14.53 0.72
C TRP A 309 9.38 15.38 0.69
N LEU A 310 9.63 16.09 1.77
CA LEU A 310 10.73 17.02 1.90
C LEU A 310 11.76 16.49 2.89
N GLU A 311 13.04 16.67 2.57
CA GLU A 311 14.12 16.36 3.50
C GLU A 311 14.98 17.60 3.74
N ALA A 312 15.23 17.89 5.02
CA ALA A 312 16.13 18.92 5.49
C ALA A 312 17.13 18.32 6.49
N THR A 313 18.32 18.90 6.59
CA THR A 313 19.33 18.50 7.57
C THR A 313 19.71 19.71 8.40
N ALA A 314 19.42 19.65 9.71
CA ALA A 314 19.74 20.71 10.65
C ALA A 314 20.94 20.32 11.51
N ALA A 315 21.81 21.28 11.82
CA ALA A 315 22.85 21.10 12.83
C ALA A 315 22.20 21.11 14.23
N LEU A 316 22.70 20.26 15.12
CA LEU A 316 22.22 20.15 16.50
C LEU A 316 23.28 20.73 17.45
N ASP A 317 22.96 21.84 18.11
CA ASP A 317 23.82 22.51 19.10
C ASP A 317 23.07 22.62 20.43
N GLY A 318 23.39 21.74 21.38
CA GLY A 318 22.58 21.59 22.59
C GLY A 318 21.13 21.25 22.25
N ASP A 319 20.18 21.97 22.84
CA ASP A 319 18.74 21.81 22.61
C ASP A 319 18.19 22.69 21.47
N VAL A 320 19.06 23.26 20.64
CA VAL A 320 18.73 24.13 19.51
C VAL A 320 19.06 23.46 18.19
N LEU A 321 18.10 23.52 17.26
CA LEU A 321 18.27 23.14 15.86
C LEU A 321 18.57 24.36 15.01
N ARG A 322 19.66 24.27 14.23
CA ARG A 322 20.08 25.30 13.28
C ARG A 322 19.93 24.81 11.84
N LEU A 323 19.14 25.53 11.04
CA LEU A 323 18.90 25.23 9.63
C LEU A 323 18.83 26.51 8.79
N ASP A 324 19.85 26.80 7.99
CA ASP A 324 19.97 27.98 7.11
C ASP A 324 19.39 29.27 7.71
N GLY A 325 19.94 29.69 8.85
CA GLY A 325 19.55 30.90 9.58
C GLY A 325 18.26 30.80 10.40
N LEU A 326 17.62 29.63 10.48
CA LEU A 326 16.62 29.32 11.51
C LEU A 326 17.30 28.76 12.75
N GLU A 327 16.88 29.24 13.91
CA GLU A 327 17.12 28.61 15.19
C GLU A 327 15.78 28.23 15.81
N ALA A 328 15.60 26.97 16.19
CA ALA A 328 14.37 26.48 16.81
C ALA A 328 14.69 25.50 17.92
N GLY A 329 13.90 25.48 18.99
CA GLY A 329 14.06 24.49 20.05
C GLY A 329 13.78 23.08 19.51
N VAL A 330 14.56 22.09 19.96
CA VAL A 330 14.32 20.68 19.62
C VAL A 330 12.90 20.25 20.04
N GLY A 331 12.48 20.59 21.26
CA GLY A 331 11.16 20.25 21.77
C GLY A 331 10.03 20.90 20.97
N GLU A 332 10.19 22.17 20.60
CA GLU A 332 9.22 22.90 19.75
C GLU A 332 9.12 22.27 18.36
N THR A 333 10.24 21.84 17.81
CA THR A 333 10.30 21.15 16.51
C THR A 333 9.62 19.80 16.57
N MET A 334 9.83 19.00 17.62
CA MET A 334 9.14 17.72 17.81
C MET A 334 7.63 17.92 18.00
N ASP A 335 7.22 18.92 18.79
CA ASP A 335 5.82 19.30 18.98
C ASP A 335 5.16 19.75 17.66
N ALA A 336 5.89 20.45 16.80
CA ALA A 336 5.41 20.86 15.49
C ALA A 336 5.28 19.66 14.53
N LEU A 337 6.21 18.70 14.58
CA LEU A 337 6.17 17.49 13.75
C LEU A 337 5.16 16.44 14.25
N ALA A 338 4.73 16.51 15.51
CA ALA A 338 3.89 15.49 16.14
C ALA A 338 2.62 15.11 15.34
N PRO A 339 1.85 16.04 14.72
CA PRO A 339 0.69 15.68 13.91
C PRO A 339 1.04 14.85 12.68
N LEU A 340 2.20 15.09 12.07
CA LEU A 340 2.69 14.31 10.94
C LEU A 340 3.25 12.96 11.39
N MET A 341 4.01 12.93 12.49
CA MET A 341 4.50 11.70 13.12
C MET A 341 3.36 10.77 13.51
N ALA A 342 2.24 11.31 14.00
CA ALA A 342 1.05 10.57 14.39
C ALA A 342 0.39 9.81 13.24
N HIS A 343 0.78 10.13 12.00
CA HIS A 343 0.32 9.48 10.77
C HIS A 343 1.47 8.82 10.00
N GLY A 344 2.66 8.69 10.59
CA GLY A 344 3.85 8.15 9.90
C GLY A 344 4.30 8.99 8.70
N LEU A 345 3.99 10.29 8.70
CA LEU A 345 4.28 11.26 7.63
C LEU A 345 5.37 12.27 8.03
N ALA A 346 6.18 11.90 9.03
CA ALA A 346 7.41 12.58 9.39
C ALA A 346 8.51 11.56 9.73
N LEU A 347 9.75 11.98 9.57
CA LEU A 347 10.96 11.22 9.86
C LEU A 347 11.92 12.14 10.62
N VAL A 348 12.52 11.60 11.67
CA VAL A 348 13.61 12.28 12.39
C VAL A 348 14.70 11.24 12.60
N GLU A 349 15.88 11.50 12.06
CA GLU A 349 17.06 10.64 12.20
C GLU A 349 18.21 11.48 12.73
N VAL A 350 18.96 10.91 13.69
CA VAL A 350 20.19 11.51 14.17
C VAL A 350 21.33 10.98 13.32
N GLU A 351 22.04 11.89 12.65
CA GLU A 351 23.22 11.59 11.86
C GLU A 351 24.45 12.17 12.57
N GLU A 352 25.52 11.38 12.66
CA GLU A 352 26.84 11.88 13.09
C GLU A 352 27.75 11.95 11.86
N ALA A 353 28.16 13.17 11.50
CA ALA A 353 29.07 13.42 10.39
C ALA A 353 30.16 14.39 10.84
N ASP A 354 31.42 14.04 10.60
CA ASP A 354 32.59 14.88 10.92
C ASP A 354 32.68 15.35 12.39
N GLY A 355 32.15 14.55 13.32
CA GLY A 355 32.12 14.87 14.75
C GLY A 355 30.99 15.82 15.18
N GLU A 356 30.14 16.25 14.25
CA GLU A 356 28.93 17.03 14.52
C GLU A 356 27.68 16.14 14.49
N LYS A 357 26.81 16.31 15.49
CA LYS A 357 25.47 15.73 15.47
C LYS A 357 24.56 16.59 14.59
N ARG A 358 23.82 15.93 13.70
CA ARG A 358 22.84 16.56 12.80
C ARG A 358 21.51 15.82 12.91
N LEU A 359 20.41 16.55 12.71
CA LEU A 359 19.09 15.95 12.56
C LEU A 359 18.68 16.00 11.10
N ARG A 360 18.46 14.83 10.51
CA ARG A 360 17.74 14.70 9.25
C ARG A 360 16.25 14.68 9.55
N LEU A 361 15.54 15.66 9.00
CA LEU A 361 14.10 15.82 9.12
C LEU A 361 13.47 15.50 7.77
N GLY A 362 12.55 14.55 7.77
CA GLY A 362 11.66 14.28 6.64
C GLY A 362 10.24 14.66 6.98
N LEU A 363 9.53 15.37 6.12
CA LEU A 363 8.12 15.70 6.34
C LEU A 363 7.34 15.85 5.04
N LEU A 364 6.04 15.58 5.14
CA LEU A 364 5.09 15.89 4.09
C LEU A 364 4.82 17.41 4.02
N GLN A 365 4.79 17.98 2.81
CA GLN A 365 4.31 19.35 2.58
C GLN A 365 3.39 19.47 1.34
N PRO A 366 2.28 20.22 1.43
CA PRO A 366 1.52 20.66 0.27
C PRO A 366 2.24 21.76 -0.55
N GLN A 367 2.06 21.76 -1.88
CA GLN A 367 2.65 22.73 -2.81
C GLN A 367 2.15 24.18 -2.60
N ARG A 368 0.98 24.36 -1.99
CA ARG A 368 0.46 25.67 -1.61
C ARG A 368 0.57 25.82 -0.08
N PRO A 369 0.98 26.99 0.44
CA PRO A 369 1.03 27.21 1.88
C PRO A 369 -0.36 26.96 2.48
N LEU A 370 -0.39 26.33 3.66
CA LEU A 370 -1.64 26.11 4.41
C LEU A 370 -2.35 27.46 4.58
N PRO A 371 -3.69 27.53 4.45
CA PRO A 371 -4.43 28.76 4.67
C PRO A 371 -4.09 29.33 6.05
N ARG A 372 -3.85 30.65 6.10
CA ARG A 372 -3.43 31.37 7.32
C ARG A 372 -4.49 31.26 8.41
#